data_AF-A0A973X805-F1
#
_entry.id   AF-A0A973X805-F1
#
_cell.length_a   1.000
_cell.length_b   1.000
_cell.length_c   1.000
_cell.angle_alpha   90.00
_cell.angle_beta   90.00
_cell.angle_gamma   90.00
#
_symmetry.space_group_name_H-M   'P 1'
#
loop_
_entity.id
_entity.type
_entity.pdbx_description
1 polymer ?
#
loop_
_entity_poly.entity_id
_entity_poly.type
_entity_poly.pdbx_seq_one_letter_code
_entity_poly.pdbx_strand_id
1 'polypeptide(L)'
;MDNDQKGPSMVARQRLTHMRRGLEKESLRSLQNGRLAMTPHPAALGSALTHPHITTDFSESQVELITSVHTGVQDCMDELVRVQQFTMQALGEEMLWVSSMPCGLPADDE
;
A
#
# COMPACT_ATOMS: atom_id res chain seq x y z
N MET A 1 -25.26 -33.57 -36.57
CA MET A 1 -23.94 -33.15 -36.05
C MET A 1 -24.04 -31.66 -35.82
N ASP A 2 -24.66 -31.25 -34.72
CA ASP A 2 -24.74 -29.84 -34.33
C ASP A 2 -23.61 -29.56 -33.33
N ASN A 3 -22.54 -28.99 -33.85
CA ASN A 3 -21.40 -28.55 -33.05
C ASN A 3 -21.71 -27.16 -32.50
N ASP A 4 -22.55 -27.11 -31.47
CA ASP A 4 -22.94 -25.90 -30.76
C ASP A 4 -21.79 -25.46 -29.83
N GLN A 5 -20.66 -25.08 -30.44
CA GLN A 5 -19.55 -24.41 -29.75
C GLN A 5 -19.95 -22.96 -29.46
N LYS A 6 -20.81 -22.77 -28.46
CA LYS A 6 -20.97 -21.46 -27.82
C LYS A 6 -19.67 -21.15 -27.08
N GLY A 7 -18.81 -20.38 -27.73
CA GLY A 7 -17.72 -19.67 -27.06
C GLY A 7 -18.25 -18.89 -25.85
N PRO A 8 -17.39 -18.50 -24.90
CA PRO A 8 -17.83 -17.84 -23.68
C PRO A 8 -18.71 -16.65 -24.02
N SER A 9 -19.93 -16.66 -23.48
CA SER A 9 -20.88 -15.56 -23.57
C SER A 9 -20.17 -14.26 -23.26
N MET A 10 -20.13 -13.32 -24.21
CA MET A 10 -19.54 -12.00 -23.97
C MET A 10 -20.28 -11.35 -22.81
N VAL A 11 -19.53 -11.04 -21.74
CA VAL A 11 -20.05 -10.27 -20.62
C VAL A 11 -20.46 -8.91 -21.16
N ALA A 12 -21.75 -8.58 -21.04
CA ALA A 12 -22.25 -7.26 -21.43
C ALA A 12 -21.42 -6.18 -20.72
N ARG A 13 -20.87 -5.22 -21.47
CA ARG A 13 -19.94 -4.17 -20.98
C ARG A 13 -20.44 -3.46 -19.71
N GLN A 14 -21.75 -3.29 -19.58
CA GLN A 14 -22.41 -2.69 -18.43
C GLN A 14 -22.14 -3.46 -17.11
N ARG A 15 -21.97 -4.79 -17.18
CA ARG A 15 -21.61 -5.62 -16.02
C ARG A 15 -20.19 -5.38 -15.51
N LEU A 16 -19.29 -4.83 -16.33
CA LEU A 16 -17.91 -4.50 -15.95
C LEU A 16 -17.78 -3.11 -15.28
N THR A 17 -18.83 -2.29 -15.31
CA THR A 17 -18.78 -0.91 -14.80
C THR A 17 -18.82 -0.81 -13.27
N HIS A 18 -19.15 -1.89 -12.57
CA HIS A 18 -19.30 -1.92 -11.10
C HIS A 18 -18.15 -2.65 -10.38
N MET A 19 -16.98 -2.79 -11.03
CA MET A 19 -15.81 -3.37 -10.38
C MET A 19 -15.41 -2.54 -9.16
N ARG A 20 -15.08 -3.25 -8.08
CA ARG A 20 -14.55 -2.67 -6.85
C ARG A 20 -13.04 -2.84 -6.78
N ARG A 21 -12.35 -1.89 -6.16
CA ARG A 21 -10.89 -1.82 -6.11
C ARG A 21 -10.44 -1.39 -4.72
N GLY A 22 -9.31 -1.91 -4.29
CA GLY A 22 -8.54 -1.45 -3.13
C GLY A 22 -7.06 -1.48 -3.51
N LEU A 23 -6.25 -0.69 -2.83
CA LEU A 23 -4.81 -0.61 -3.02
C LEU A 23 -4.11 -0.87 -1.69
N GLU A 24 -3.06 -1.67 -1.76
CA GLU A 24 -2.07 -1.88 -0.71
C GLU A 24 -0.73 -1.39 -1.27
N LYS A 25 -0.02 -0.56 -0.52
CA LYS A 25 1.29 -0.02 -0.92
C LYS A 25 2.24 -0.07 0.26
N GLU A 26 3.31 -0.81 0.08
CA GLU A 26 4.40 -0.91 1.05
C GLU A 26 5.51 0.11 0.78
N SER A 27 6.17 0.57 1.84
CA SER A 27 7.37 1.38 1.78
C SER A 27 8.20 1.20 3.06
N LEU A 28 9.50 0.99 2.90
CA LEU A 28 10.42 1.05 4.04
C LEU A 28 10.52 2.50 4.54
N ARG A 29 10.52 2.68 5.86
CA ARG A 29 10.97 3.92 6.49
C ARG A 29 12.49 3.98 6.41
N SER A 30 12.99 5.12 5.97
CA SER A 30 14.41 5.36 5.75
C SER A 30 14.84 6.69 6.36
N LEU A 31 16.10 6.77 6.75
CA LEU A 31 16.75 8.02 7.14
C LEU A 31 17.12 8.83 5.89
N GLN A 32 17.39 10.13 6.07
CA GLN A 32 17.82 11.02 4.98
C GLN A 32 19.08 10.55 4.23
N ASN A 33 19.91 9.73 4.86
CA ASN A 33 21.10 9.12 4.24
C ASN A 33 20.81 7.82 3.46
N GLY A 34 19.54 7.42 3.33
CA GLY A 34 19.11 6.23 2.61
C GLY A 34 19.30 4.92 3.37
N ARG A 35 19.60 4.95 4.68
CA ARG A 35 19.63 3.76 5.54
C ARG A 35 18.24 3.44 6.08
N LEU A 36 17.99 2.17 6.39
CA LEU A 36 16.77 1.74 7.05
C LEU A 36 16.58 2.45 8.40
N ALA A 37 15.37 2.95 8.67
CA ALA A 37 15.02 3.47 9.99
C ALA A 37 14.80 2.32 10.97
N MET A 38 15.46 2.36 12.13
CA MET A 38 15.36 1.31 13.18
C MET A 38 14.54 1.76 14.40
N THR A 39 13.88 2.91 14.30
CA THR A 39 12.95 3.40 15.32
C THR A 39 11.67 2.57 15.31
N PRO A 40 10.93 2.47 16.44
CA PRO A 40 9.61 1.83 16.46
C PRO A 40 8.60 2.50 15.52
N HIS A 41 7.50 1.82 15.22
CA HIS A 41 6.36 2.37 14.50
C HIS A 41 5.92 3.70 15.16
N PRO A 42 5.85 4.80 14.41
CA PRO A 42 5.54 6.10 14.99
C PRO A 42 4.17 6.11 15.68
N ALA A 43 4.14 6.48 16.97
CA ALA A 43 2.91 6.48 17.78
C ALA A 43 1.78 7.35 17.19
N ALA A 44 2.14 8.39 16.41
CA ALA A 44 1.18 9.25 15.72
C ALA A 44 0.40 8.53 14.59
N LEU A 45 0.89 7.39 14.11
CA LEU A 45 0.20 6.53 13.15
C LEU A 45 -0.80 5.57 13.83
N GLY A 46 -0.84 5.55 15.16
CA GLY A 46 -1.71 4.68 15.94
C GLY A 46 -1.10 3.29 16.16
N SER A 47 -1.96 2.28 16.22
CA SER A 47 -1.56 0.89 16.45
C SER A 47 -1.58 0.13 15.13
N ALA A 48 -0.41 -0.32 14.66
CA ALA A 48 -0.29 -1.14 13.46
C ALA A 48 -1.24 -2.37 13.49
N LEU A 49 -1.43 -2.99 14.66
CA LEU A 49 -2.31 -4.15 14.82
C LEU A 49 -3.80 -3.89 14.49
N THR A 50 -4.28 -2.65 14.64
CA THR A 50 -5.73 -2.36 14.57
C THR A 50 -6.09 -1.16 13.69
N HIS A 51 -5.12 -0.38 13.23
CA HIS A 51 -5.38 0.80 12.43
C HIS A 51 -5.79 0.40 11.00
N PRO A 52 -6.91 0.90 10.46
CA PRO A 52 -7.52 0.34 9.24
C PRO A 52 -6.81 0.73 7.93
N HIS A 53 -5.93 1.72 7.96
CA HIS A 53 -5.31 2.30 6.75
C HIS A 53 -3.78 2.31 6.74
N ILE A 54 -3.17 2.07 7.90
CA ILE A 54 -1.73 2.23 8.11
C ILE A 54 -1.32 1.13 9.07
N THR A 55 -0.49 0.22 8.61
CA THR A 55 0.05 -0.89 9.40
C THR A 55 1.52 -1.08 9.07
N THR A 56 2.12 -2.13 9.62
CA THR A 56 3.39 -2.68 9.19
C THR A 56 3.17 -4.03 8.53
N ASP A 57 3.96 -4.35 7.51
CA ASP A 57 4.01 -5.70 6.93
C ASP A 57 5.09 -6.54 7.65
N PHE A 58 6.06 -7.12 6.94
CA PHE A 58 7.03 -8.07 7.51
C PHE A 58 7.90 -7.47 8.64
N SER A 59 8.26 -6.19 8.54
CA SER A 59 9.15 -5.54 9.50
C SER A 59 8.52 -4.29 10.12
N GLU A 60 8.93 -3.96 11.34
CA GLU A 60 8.57 -2.72 12.05
C GLU A 60 8.84 -1.44 11.22
N SER A 61 9.83 -1.52 10.33
CA SER A 61 10.26 -0.43 9.45
C SER A 61 9.53 -0.40 8.12
N GLN A 62 8.73 -1.40 7.76
CA GLN A 62 8.01 -1.48 6.49
C GLN A 62 6.55 -1.07 6.70
N VAL A 63 6.26 0.21 6.46
CA VAL A 63 4.88 0.72 6.53
C VAL A 63 4.10 0.24 5.32
N GLU A 64 2.88 -0.20 5.57
CA GLU A 64 1.90 -0.58 4.56
C GLU A 64 0.70 0.39 4.64
N LEU A 65 0.33 0.95 3.48
CA LEU A 65 -0.81 1.85 3.33
C LEU A 65 -1.94 1.12 2.63
N ILE A 66 -3.13 1.12 3.23
CA ILE A 66 -4.28 0.35 2.79
C ILE A 66 -5.47 1.30 2.54
N THR A 67 -6.03 1.27 1.33
CA THR A 67 -7.24 2.04 1.01
C THR A 67 -8.50 1.27 1.36
N SER A 68 -9.59 2.00 1.58
CA SER A 68 -10.93 1.44 1.53
C SER A 68 -11.24 0.87 0.14
N VAL A 69 -12.35 0.13 0.04
CA VAL A 69 -12.83 -0.40 -1.24
C VAL A 69 -13.67 0.64 -1.97
N HIS A 70 -13.27 1.01 -3.19
CA HIS A 70 -13.96 2.00 -4.03
C HIS A 70 -14.44 1.42 -5.36
N THR A 71 -15.42 2.10 -5.97
CA THR A 71 -15.90 1.79 -7.33
C THR A 71 -15.13 2.56 -8.41
N GLY A 72 -14.51 3.69 -8.08
CA GLY A 72 -13.68 4.51 -8.96
C GLY A 72 -12.18 4.32 -8.72
N VAL A 73 -11.38 4.38 -9.79
CA VAL A 73 -9.91 4.35 -9.68
C VAL A 73 -9.39 5.62 -9.01
N GLN A 74 -9.96 6.78 -9.37
CA GLN A 74 -9.52 8.06 -8.81
C GLN A 74 -9.78 8.12 -7.30
N ASP A 75 -10.90 7.57 -6.82
CA ASP A 75 -11.21 7.54 -5.39
C ASP A 75 -10.17 6.75 -4.58
N CYS A 76 -9.71 5.60 -5.10
CA CYS A 76 -8.59 4.84 -4.51
C CYS A 76 -7.31 5.68 -4.47
N MET A 77 -6.96 6.33 -5.58
CA MET A 77 -5.74 7.13 -5.68
C MET A 77 -5.79 8.34 -4.75
N ASP A 78 -6.93 9.01 -4.63
CA ASP A 78 -7.11 10.17 -3.76
C ASP A 78 -7.03 9.78 -2.28
N GLU A 79 -7.59 8.63 -1.89
CA GLU A 79 -7.42 8.10 -0.52
C GLU A 79 -5.97 7.73 -0.26
N LEU A 80 -5.31 7.01 -1.17
CA LEU A 80 -3.91 6.64 -1.02
C LEU A 80 -3.02 7.87 -0.85
N VAL A 81 -3.26 8.93 -1.62
CA VAL A 81 -2.54 10.21 -1.49
C VAL A 81 -2.76 10.83 -0.10
N ARG A 82 -4.01 10.87 0.39
CA ARG A 82 -4.32 11.42 1.72
C ARG A 82 -3.64 10.63 2.84
N VAL A 83 -3.74 9.30 2.78
CA VAL A 83 -3.10 8.41 3.77
C VAL A 83 -1.58 8.59 3.72
N GLN A 84 -0.96 8.60 2.53
CA GLN A 84 0.47 8.81 2.38
C GLN A 84 0.93 10.18 2.91
N GLN A 85 0.17 11.25 2.64
CA GLN A 85 0.48 12.59 3.13
C GLN A 85 0.45 12.65 4.66
N PHE A 86 -0.58 12.06 5.28
CA PHE A 86 -0.65 11.95 6.73
C PHE A 86 0.52 11.15 7.30
N THR A 87 0.82 9.99 6.70
CA THR A 87 1.96 9.16 7.11
C THR A 87 3.25 9.96 7.07
N MET A 88 3.56 10.62 5.95
CA MET A 88 4.79 11.40 5.79
C MET A 88 4.92 12.53 6.81
N GLN A 89 3.81 13.19 7.18
CA GLN A 89 3.83 14.23 8.22
C GLN A 89 4.10 13.67 9.62
N ALA A 90 3.74 12.41 9.87
CA ALA A 90 3.94 11.73 11.14
C ALA A 90 5.33 11.06 11.28
N LEU A 91 6.14 11.00 10.22
CA LEU A 91 7.47 10.36 10.23
C LEU A 91 8.60 11.22 10.84
N GLY A 92 8.36 12.51 11.10
CA GLY A 92 9.41 13.41 11.59
C GLY A 92 10.54 13.57 10.56
N GLU A 93 11.76 13.16 10.93
CA GLU A 93 12.96 13.27 10.07
C GLU A 93 13.14 12.05 9.13
N GLU A 94 12.30 11.02 9.25
CA GLU A 94 12.31 9.84 8.39
C GLU A 94 11.53 10.06 7.10
N MET A 95 11.78 9.20 6.11
CA MET A 95 11.20 9.27 4.78
C MET A 95 10.64 7.91 4.36
N LEU A 96 9.63 7.91 3.49
CA LEU A 96 9.20 6.70 2.79
C LEU A 96 10.14 6.41 1.62
N TRP A 97 10.70 5.20 1.59
CA TRP A 97 11.51 4.72 0.48
C TRP A 97 10.63 4.50 -0.77
N VAL A 98 11.09 5.00 -1.92
CA VAL A 98 10.26 5.11 -3.14
C VAL A 98 10.52 4.00 -4.17
N SER A 99 11.34 3.01 -3.83
CA SER A 99 11.70 1.91 -4.73
C SER A 99 11.32 0.56 -4.12
N SER A 100 11.03 -0.42 -4.97
CA SER A 100 10.78 -1.81 -4.54
C SER A 100 12.05 -2.52 -4.07
N MET A 101 13.22 -2.17 -4.62
CA MET A 101 14.50 -2.65 -4.10
C MET A 101 14.80 -1.90 -2.80
N PRO A 102 15.30 -2.59 -1.74
CA PRO A 102 15.40 -2.01 -0.42
C PRO A 102 16.38 -0.83 -0.37
N CYS A 103 16.17 0.04 0.62
CA CYS A 103 17.17 1.03 1.03
C CYS A 103 18.40 0.33 1.65
N GLY A 104 19.38 1.09 2.14
CA GLY A 104 20.56 0.53 2.80
C GLY A 104 20.20 -0.24 4.07
N LEU A 105 20.15 -1.56 3.94
CA LEU A 105 19.88 -2.48 5.05
C LEU A 105 21.10 -2.59 6.01
N PRO A 106 20.88 -3.01 7.27
CA PRO A 106 21.94 -3.50 8.14
C PRO A 106 22.69 -4.70 7.52
N ALA A 107 23.85 -5.04 8.07
CA ALA A 107 24.51 -6.28 7.70
C ALA A 107 23.73 -7.48 8.28
N ASP A 108 23.81 -8.65 7.65
CA ASP A 108 23.03 -9.85 8.03
C ASP A 108 23.35 -10.41 9.45
N ASP A 109 24.39 -9.90 10.10
CA ASP A 109 24.90 -10.37 11.41
C ASP A 109 24.60 -9.40 12.58
N GLU A 110 23.62 -8.50 12.44
CA GLU A 110 23.06 -7.66 13.53
C GLU A 110 21.61 -8.04 13.87
#